data_AF-A0A835WXF6-F1
#
_entry.id   AF-A0A835WXF6-F1
#
_cell.length_a   1.000
_cell.length_b   1.000
_cell.length_c   1.000
_cell.angle_alpha   90.00
_cell.angle_beta   90.00
_cell.angle_gamma   90.00
#
_symmetry.space_group_name_H-M   'P 1'
#
loop_
_entity.id
_entity.type
_entity.pdbx_description
1 polymer ?
#
loop_
_entity_poly.entity_id
_entity_poly.type
_entity_poly.pdbx_seq_one_letter_code
_entity_poly.pdbx_strand_id
1 'polypeptide(L)' 'MYEPEQFPGLIHRMLDPKTVILLFSSGKLVCTGAKKEPDVYRSVNNLHALLEEKKLMIYD' A
#
# COMPACT_ATOMS: atom_id res chain seq x y z
N MET A 1 7.08 7.12 -0.92
CA MET A 1 8.55 7.20 -0.89
C MET A 1 9.07 5.88 -1.42
N TYR A 2 10.01 5.93 -2.35
CA TYR A 2 10.63 4.73 -2.92
C TYR A 2 12.10 5.04 -3.17
N GLU A 3 12.94 4.55 -2.27
CA GLU A 3 14.40 4.69 -2.31
C GLU A 3 14.97 3.28 -2.18
N PRO A 4 15.00 2.48 -3.28
CA PRO A 4 15.31 1.04 -3.22
C PRO A 4 16.70 0.72 -2.65
N GLU A 5 17.65 1.65 -2.77
CA GLU A 5 18.98 1.54 -2.17
C GLU A 5 18.94 1.60 -0.62
N GLN A 6 17.92 2.23 -0.04
CA GLN A 6 17.73 2.38 1.40
C GLN A 6 16.70 1.38 1.96
N PHE A 7 15.63 1.11 1.21
CA PHE A 7 14.59 0.16 1.58
C PHE A 7 13.93 -0.44 0.32
N PRO A 8 13.82 -1.78 0.21
CA PRO A 8 13.37 -2.44 -1.02
C PRO A 8 11.87 -2.29 -1.33
N GLY A 9 11.08 -1.69 -0.44
CA GLY A 9 9.64 -1.49 -0.63
C GLY A 9 9.25 -0.03 -0.83
N LEU A 10 8.08 0.19 -1.43
CA LEU A 10 7.44 1.51 -1.46
C LEU A 10 6.70 1.77 -0.15
N ILE A 11 6.94 2.94 0.43
CA ILE A 11 6.23 3.41 1.63
C ILE A 11 5.11 4.36 1.19
N HIS A 12 3.86 3.95 1.41
CA HIS A 12 2.65 4.73 1.15
C HIS A 12 1.98 5.12 2.47
N ARG A 13 1.69 6.40 2.68
CA ARG A 13 1.04 6.90 3.91
C ARG A 13 -0.33 7.44 3.55
N MET A 14 -1.37 6.93 4.21
CA MET A 14 -2.74 7.39 4.05
C MET A 14 -3.20 8.17 5.27
N LEU A 15 -4.01 9.20 5.03
CA LEU A 15 -4.59 10.04 6.08
C LEU A 15 -5.90 9.46 6.62
N ASP A 16 -6.70 8.84 5.76
CA ASP A 16 -7.95 8.16 6.12
C ASP A 16 -8.14 6.86 5.30
N PRO A 17 -8.13 5.68 5.93
CA PRO A 17 -7.72 5.44 7.32
C PRO A 17 -6.26 5.84 7.57
N LYS A 18 -5.96 6.39 8.75
CA LYS A 18 -4.58 6.78 9.13
C LYS A 18 -3.69 5.54 9.23
N THR A 19 -2.99 5.22 8.15
CA THR A 19 -2.23 3.98 7.99
C THR A 19 -0.98 4.19 7.15
N VAL A 20 -0.04 3.26 7.26
CA VAL A 20 1.15 3.17 6.41
C VAL A 20 1.17 1.79 5.77
N ILE A 21 1.36 1.75 4.46
CA ILE A 21 1.54 0.52 3.70
C ILE A 21 2.99 0.46 3.21
N LEU A 22 3.64 -0.68 3.45
CA LEU A 22 4.89 -1.08 2.81
C LEU A 22 4.53 -2.05 1.68
N LEU A 23 4.78 -1.67 0.44
CA LEU A 23 4.47 -2.47 -0.76
C LEU A 23 5.76 -2.98 -1.39
N PHE A 24 5.85 -4.27 -1.67
CA PHE A 24 7.01 -4.89 -2.32
C PHE A 24 6.71 -5.22 -3.78
N SER A 25 7.75 -5.32 -4.62
CA SER A 25 7.62 -5.64 -6.06
C SER A 25 6.93 -6.97 -6.36
N SER A 26 6.91 -7.90 -5.39
CA SER A 26 6.19 -9.17 -5.48
C SER A 26 4.67 -9.06 -5.28
N GLY A 27 4.14 -7.86 -5.04
CA GLY A 27 2.72 -7.64 -4.68
C GLY A 27 2.41 -7.90 -3.21
N LYS A 28 3.34 -8.47 -2.43
CA LYS A 28 3.20 -8.58 -0.97
C LYS A 28 3.17 -7.19 -0.34
N LEU A 29 2.37 -7.03 0.71
CA LEU A 29 2.25 -5.79 1.45
C LEU A 29 2.18 -5.99 2.95
N VAL A 30 2.57 -4.96 3.70
CA VAL A 30 2.33 -4.83 5.14
C VAL A 30 1.53 -3.54 5.36
N CYS A 31 0.37 -3.64 6.00
CA CYS A 31 -0.45 -2.49 6.38
C CYS A 31 -0.40 -2.32 7.91
N THR A 32 -0.04 -1.13 8.38
CA THR A 32 0.09 -0.81 9.81
C THR A 32 -0.55 0.53 10.17
N GLY A 33 -0.84 0.74 11.46
CA GLY A 33 -1.44 1.96 12.01
C GLY A 33 -2.97 1.96 12.13
N ALA A 34 -3.64 0.95 11.56
CA ALA A 34 -5.08 0.78 11.70
C ALA A 34 -5.46 0.43 13.14
N LYS A 35 -6.59 0.96 13.62
CA LYS A 35 -7.13 0.66 14.97
C LYS A 35 -8.17 -0.45 14.97
N LYS A 36 -8.76 -0.72 13.81
CA LYS A 36 -9.80 -1.74 13.62
C LYS A 36 -9.50 -2.50 12.34
N GLU A 37 -9.87 -3.77 12.32
CA GLU A 37 -9.70 -4.63 11.15
C GLU A 37 -10.34 -4.07 9.86
N PRO A 38 -11.56 -3.48 9.89
CA PRO A 38 -12.16 -2.87 8.69
C PRO A 38 -11.33 -1.74 8.07
N ASP A 39 -10.53 -1.02 8.89
CA ASP A 39 -9.66 0.03 8.37
C ASP A 39 -8.50 -0.57 7.57
N VAL A 40 -8.01 -1.76 7.92
CA VAL A 40 -6.98 -2.47 7.14
C VAL A 40 -7.52 -2.79 5.75
N TYR A 41 -8.73 -3.36 5.67
CA TYR A 41 -9.36 -3.66 4.38
C TYR A 41 -9.61 -2.41 3.55
N ARG A 42 -10.11 -1.31 4.16
CA ARG A 42 -10.30 -0.04 3.47
C ARG A 42 -8.98 0.51 2.92
N SER A 43 -7.93 0.49 3.72
CA SER A 43 -6.58 0.91 3.33
C SER A 43 -6.03 0.12 2.13
N VAL A 44 -6.11 -1.22 2.18
CA VAL A 44 -5.62 -2.07 1.09
C VAL A 44 -6.42 -1.86 -0.19
N ASN A 45 -7.75 -1.77 -0.09
CA ASN A 45 -8.62 -1.54 -1.25
C ASN A 45 -8.39 -0.15 -1.87
N ASN A 46 -8.18 0.90 -1.06
CA ASN A 46 -7.85 2.24 -1.56
C ASN A 46 -6.53 2.22 -2.35
N LEU A 47 -5.51 1.53 -1.84
CA LEU A 47 -4.24 1.39 -2.53
C LEU A 47 -4.40 0.60 -3.84
N HIS A 48 -5.12 -0.52 -3.81
CA HIS A 48 -5.39 -1.33 -5.01
C HIS A 48 -6.09 -0.51 -6.10
N ALA A 49 -7.19 0.18 -5.76
CA ALA A 49 -7.92 1.04 -6.68
C ALA A 49 -7.03 2.16 -7.27
N LEU A 50 -6.17 2.77 -6.45
CA LEU A 50 -5.22 3.79 -6.90
C LEU A 50 -4.20 3.24 -7.91
N LEU A 51 -3.67 2.04 -7.66
CA LEU A 51 -2.69 1.41 -8.54
C LEU A 51 -3.33 0.99 -9.87
N GLU A 52 -4.57 0.48 -9.84
CA GLU A 52 -5.39 0.19 -11.02
C GLU A 52 -5.67 1.44 -11.86
N GLU A 53 -6.17 2.51 -11.23
CA GLU A 53 -6.44 3.78 -11.91
C GLU A 53 -5.18 4.32 -12.63
N LYS A 54 -4.03 4.19 -11.97
CA LYS A 54 -2.73 4.61 -12.51
C LYS A 54 -2.12 3.62 -13.50
N LYS A 55 -2.76 2.48 -13.75
CA LYS A 55 -2.27 1.41 -14.63
C LYS A 55 -0.87 0.93 -14.23
N LEU A 56 -0.64 0.83 -12.93
CA LEU A 56 0.62 0.35 -12.34
C LEU A 56 0.54 -1.12 -11.92
N MET A 57 -0.62 -1.75 -12.08
CA MET A 57 -0.83 -3.17 -11.87
C MET A 57 -0.58 -3.92 -13.18
N ILE A 58 0.19 -5.00 -13.10
CA ILE A 58 0.41 -5.94 -14.20
C ILE A 58 -0.11 -7.29 -13.71
N TYR A 59 -0.97 -7.91 -14.50
CA TYR A 59 -1.49 -9.24 -14.28
C TYR A 59 -0.94 -10.15 -15.37
N ASP A 60 -0.30 -11.24 -14.96
CA ASP A 60 0.10 -12.33 -15.86
C ASP A 60 -1.11 -13.18 -16.27
#